data_AF-A0AAD3DZE0-F1
#
_entry.id   AF-A0AAD3DZE0-F1
#
_cell.length_a   1.000
_cell.length_b   1.000
_cell.length_c   1.000
_cell.angle_alpha   90.00
_cell.angle_beta   90.00
_cell.angle_gamma   90.00
#
_symmetry.space_group_name_H-M   'P 1'
#
loop_
_entity.id
_entity.type
_entity.pdbx_description
1 polymer ?
#
loop_
_entity_poly.entity_id
_entity_poly.type
_entity_poly.pdbx_seq_one_letter_code
_entity_poly.pdbx_strand_id
1 'polypeptide(L)'
;YIPLPCAAARHQMLLNAFRQGSEVTHALNTTDLSKIVERTSGYSGSDMKNLIQEACQGPVRDLFRTRGNVTNVAASDLRPVNLRDFQLASKAQKRTVSDVEVERYEK
;
A
#
# COMPACT_ATOMS: atom_id res chain seq x y z
N TYR A 1 2.03 11.97 -22.69
CA TYR A 1 1.23 11.17 -21.74
C TYR A 1 2.18 10.39 -20.85
N ILE A 2 1.95 10.37 -19.53
CA ILE A 2 2.66 9.45 -18.61
C ILE A 2 1.67 8.32 -18.31
N PRO A 3 1.96 7.07 -18.70
CA PRO A 3 1.02 5.96 -18.53
C PRO A 3 0.88 5.53 -17.07
N LEU A 4 -0.19 4.81 -16.78
CA LEU A 4 -0.36 4.14 -15.49
C LEU A 4 0.80 3.15 -15.23
N PRO A 5 1.24 2.98 -13.97
CA PRO A 5 2.30 2.04 -13.65
C PRO A 5 1.90 0.61 -14.00
N CYS A 6 2.76 -0.08 -14.74
CA CYS A 6 2.61 -1.51 -15.01
C CYS A 6 2.77 -2.36 -13.74
N ALA A 7 2.46 -3.66 -13.83
CA ALA A 7 2.59 -4.58 -12.69
C ALA A 7 3.99 -4.56 -12.05
N ALA A 8 5.05 -4.54 -12.87
CA ALA A 8 6.42 -4.46 -12.39
C ALA A 8 6.71 -3.14 -11.66
N ALA A 9 6.21 -2.01 -12.17
CA ALA A 9 6.34 -0.71 -11.52
C ALA A 9 5.61 -0.69 -10.17
N ARG A 10 4.36 -1.18 -10.10
CA ARG A 10 3.62 -1.28 -8.82
C ARG A 10 4.32 -2.20 -7.82
N HIS A 11 4.91 -3.30 -8.27
CA HIS A 11 5.72 -4.18 -7.44
C HIS A 11 6.95 -3.44 -6.87
N GLN A 12 7.68 -2.70 -7.71
CA GLN A 12 8.81 -1.89 -7.27
C GLN A 12 8.41 -0.81 -6.27
N MET A 13 7.23 -0.19 -6.41
CA MET A 13 6.72 0.77 -5.43
C MET A 13 6.52 0.12 -4.04
N LEU A 14 6.03 -1.13 -3.99
CA LEU A 14 5.91 -1.87 -2.73
C LEU A 14 7.29 -2.16 -2.12
N LEU A 15 8.25 -2.63 -2.93
CA LEU A 15 9.61 -2.90 -2.46
C LEU A 15 10.29 -1.62 -1.94
N ASN A 16 10.10 -0.50 -2.62
CA ASN A 16 10.66 0.78 -2.20
C ASN A 16 10.08 1.28 -0.87
N ALA A 17 8.79 1.05 -0.62
CA ALA A 17 8.15 1.41 0.64
C ALA A 17 8.70 0.63 1.84
N PHE A 18 9.11 -0.61 1.61
CA PHE A 18 9.61 -1.53 2.63
C PHE A 18 11.11 -1.83 2.51
N ARG A 19 11.85 -0.97 1.82
CA ARG A 19 13.30 -1.14 1.64
C ARG A 19 14.03 -1.16 2.99
N GLN A 20 15.20 -1.78 3.00
CA GLN A 20 16.07 -1.79 4.18
C GLN A 20 16.32 -0.36 4.69
N GLY A 21 16.16 -0.15 6.00
CA GLY A 21 16.24 1.16 6.64
C GLY A 21 14.92 1.95 6.67
N SER A 22 13.82 1.40 6.16
CA SER A 22 12.48 1.92 6.42
C SER A 22 12.11 1.76 7.90
N GLU A 23 11.52 2.78 8.50
CA GLU A 23 10.97 2.72 9.87
C GLU A 23 9.77 1.77 9.96
N VAL A 24 9.16 1.43 8.81
CA VAL A 24 8.02 0.52 8.73
C VAL A 24 8.51 -0.88 8.39
N THR A 25 8.25 -1.81 9.32
CA THR A 25 8.50 -3.24 9.10
C THR A 25 7.31 -3.91 8.42
N HIS A 26 7.56 -5.01 7.70
CA HIS A 26 6.51 -5.78 7.04
C HIS A 26 6.76 -7.30 7.15
N ALA A 27 5.68 -8.07 7.08
CA ALA A 27 5.66 -9.52 7.03
C ALA A 27 4.93 -9.98 5.75
N LEU A 28 5.35 -9.44 4.60
CA LEU A 28 4.81 -9.79 3.28
C LEU A 28 5.80 -10.70 2.57
N ASN A 29 5.36 -11.88 2.15
CA ASN A 29 6.14 -12.73 1.26
C ASN A 29 5.88 -12.36 -0.21
N THR A 30 6.63 -12.99 -1.13
CA THR A 30 6.48 -12.77 -2.57
C THR A 30 5.05 -13.00 -3.07
N THR A 31 4.36 -14.03 -2.57
CA THR A 31 2.97 -14.32 -2.93
C THR A 31 2.01 -13.22 -2.49
N ASP A 32 2.23 -12.64 -1.31
CA ASP A 32 1.42 -11.51 -0.82
C ASP A 32 1.64 -10.27 -1.68
N LEU A 33 2.89 -9.97 -2.04
CA LEU A 33 3.22 -8.87 -2.94
C LEU A 33 2.56 -9.06 -4.31
N SER A 34 2.60 -10.27 -4.89
CA SER A 34 1.91 -10.58 -6.14
C SER A 34 0.41 -10.34 -6.06
N LYS A 35 -0.25 -10.77 -4.96
CA LYS A 35 -1.69 -10.53 -4.75
C LYS A 35 -2.02 -9.03 -4.67
N ILE A 36 -1.16 -8.23 -4.05
CA ILE A 36 -1.35 -6.77 -3.98
C ILE A 36 -1.23 -6.16 -5.39
N VAL A 37 -0.22 -6.56 -6.16
CA VAL A 37 0.00 -6.06 -7.53
C VAL A 37 -1.15 -6.42 -8.46
N GLU A 38 -1.69 -7.64 -8.36
CA GLU A 38 -2.84 -8.10 -9.14
C GLU A 38 -4.08 -7.26 -8.81
N ARG A 39 -4.38 -7.08 -7.52
CA ARG A 39 -5.56 -6.32 -7.06
C ARG A 39 -5.49 -4.82 -7.31
N THR A 40 -4.31 -4.30 -7.66
CA THR A 40 -4.08 -2.87 -7.93
C THR A 40 -3.93 -2.56 -9.41
N SER A 41 -4.40 -3.44 -10.29
CA SER A 41 -4.48 -3.13 -11.73
C SER A 41 -5.28 -1.84 -11.97
N GLY A 42 -4.76 -0.97 -12.84
CA GLY A 42 -5.35 0.34 -13.13
C GLY A 42 -5.12 1.42 -12.07
N TYR A 43 -4.36 1.14 -10.99
CA TYR A 43 -4.00 2.17 -10.01
C TYR A 43 -2.99 3.14 -10.61
N SER A 44 -3.20 4.44 -10.40
CA SER A 44 -2.17 5.44 -10.64
C SER A 44 -1.04 5.35 -9.61
N GLY A 45 0.06 6.07 -9.85
CA GLY A 45 1.14 6.18 -8.87
C GLY A 45 0.66 6.76 -7.52
N SER A 46 -0.25 7.75 -7.57
CA SER A 46 -0.85 8.33 -6.37
C SER A 46 -1.75 7.34 -5.65
N ASP A 47 -2.56 6.56 -6.38
CA ASP A 47 -3.42 5.53 -5.77
C ASP A 47 -2.58 4.47 -5.05
N MET A 48 -1.48 4.03 -5.67
CA MET A 48 -0.53 3.09 -5.06
C MET A 48 0.10 3.67 -3.80
N LYS A 49 0.57 4.92 -3.84
CA LYS A 49 1.16 5.60 -2.69
C LYS A 49 0.16 5.69 -1.53
N ASN A 50 -1.06 6.12 -1.81
CA ASN A 50 -2.10 6.27 -0.80
C ASN A 50 -2.51 4.90 -0.21
N LEU A 51 -2.61 3.86 -1.04
CA LEU A 51 -2.87 2.49 -0.58
C LEU A 51 -1.79 2.00 0.39
N ILE A 52 -0.51 2.17 0.04
CA ILE A 52 0.62 1.78 0.89
C ILE A 52 0.58 2.53 2.21
N GLN A 53 0.41 3.85 2.17
CA GLN A 53 0.32 4.68 3.37
C GLN A 53 -0.83 4.23 4.28
N GLU A 54 -2.00 3.95 3.70
CA GLU A 54 -3.17 3.51 4.45
C GLU A 54 -2.97 2.12 5.08
N ALA A 55 -2.27 1.21 4.39
CA ALA A 55 -1.89 -0.08 4.94
C ALA A 55 -0.90 0.07 6.11
N CYS A 56 0.07 0.99 6.03
CA CYS A 56 1.02 1.27 7.11
C CYS A 56 0.34 1.83 8.38
N GLN A 57 -0.86 2.39 8.28
CA GLN A 57 -1.65 2.82 9.44
C GLN A 57 -2.38 1.66 10.14
N GLY A 58 -2.42 0.46 9.54
CA GLY A 58 -3.02 -0.74 10.15
C GLY A 58 -2.41 -1.09 11.52
N PRO A 59 -1.08 -1.26 11.63
CA PRO A 59 -0.40 -1.47 12.91
C PRO A 59 -0.65 -0.38 13.95
N VAL A 60 -0.70 0.90 13.55
CA VAL A 60 -0.95 2.03 14.46
C VAL A 60 -2.35 1.93 15.05
N ARG A 61 -3.37 1.63 14.23
CA ARG A 61 -4.75 1.42 14.69
C ARG A 61 -4.86 0.22 15.62
N ASP A 62 -4.12 -0.85 15.38
CA ASP A 62 -4.11 -2.02 16.26
C ASP A 62 -3.45 -1.74 17.61
N LEU A 63 -2.35 -0.98 17.61
CA LEU A 63 -1.71 -0.52 18.84
C LEU A 63 -2.67 0.36 19.65
N PHE A 64 -3.35 1.31 19.00
CA PHE A 64 -4.37 2.14 19.64
C PHE A 64 -5.48 1.31 20.27
N ARG A 65 -6.01 0.30 19.57
CA ARG A 65 -7.04 -0.60 20.12
C ARG A 65 -6.55 -1.39 21.35
N THR A 66 -5.26 -1.70 21.39
CA THR A 66 -4.67 -2.52 22.46
C THR A 66 -4.29 -1.68 23.68
N ARG A 67 -3.70 -0.49 23.49
CA ARG A 67 -3.19 0.39 24.56
C ARG A 67 -4.09 1.58 24.91
N GLY A 68 -5.06 1.92 24.04
CA GLY A 68 -5.94 3.09 24.19
C GLY A 68 -5.31 4.44 23.81
N ASN A 69 -4.02 4.49 23.43
CA ASN A 69 -3.33 5.68 22.94
C ASN A 69 -2.16 5.31 22.00
N VAL A 70 -1.61 6.31 21.31
CA VAL A 70 -0.45 6.21 20.41
C VAL A 70 0.62 7.26 20.70
N THR A 71 0.72 7.70 21.96
CA THR A 71 1.77 8.64 22.40
C THR A 71 3.07 7.90 22.72
N ASN A 72 4.23 8.49 22.38
CA ASN A 72 5.56 7.92 22.64
C ASN A 72 5.73 6.49 22.08
N VAL A 73 5.21 6.25 20.87
CA VAL A 73 5.30 4.96 20.19
C VAL A 73 6.63 4.84 19.46
N ALA A 74 7.40 3.81 19.77
CA ALA A 74 8.57 3.44 19.00
C ALA A 74 8.17 2.53 17.82
N ALA A 75 8.99 2.48 16.77
CA ALA A 75 8.75 1.58 15.63
C ALA A 75 8.67 0.10 16.07
N SER A 76 9.38 -0.29 17.13
CA SER A 76 9.34 -1.63 17.72
C SER A 76 8.05 -1.97 18.45
N ASP A 77 7.23 -0.98 18.82
CA ASP A 77 5.90 -1.21 19.41
C ASP A 77 4.87 -1.61 18.34
N LEU A 78 5.16 -1.31 17.07
CA LEU A 78 4.25 -1.59 15.96
C LEU A 78 4.51 -3.00 15.43
N ARG A 79 3.43 -3.78 15.28
CA ARG A 79 3.52 -5.04 14.55
C ARG A 79 3.89 -4.77 13.07
N PRO A 80 4.55 -5.71 12.39
CA PRO A 80 4.80 -5.58 10.96
C PRO A 80 3.50 -5.44 10.15
N VAL A 81 3.56 -4.66 9.07
CA VAL A 81 2.49 -4.57 8.06
C VAL A 81 2.35 -5.93 7.36
N ASN A 82 1.12 -6.42 7.19
CA ASN A 82 0.85 -7.70 6.54
C ASN A 82 -0.23 -7.56 5.45
N LEU A 83 -0.55 -8.66 4.77
CA LEU A 83 -1.50 -8.64 3.65
C LEU A 83 -2.89 -8.14 4.05
N ARG A 84 -3.34 -8.40 5.29
CA ARG A 84 -4.65 -7.95 5.78
C ARG A 84 -4.75 -6.43 5.82
N ASP A 85 -3.65 -5.75 6.12
CA ASP A 85 -3.60 -4.28 6.12
C ASP A 85 -3.88 -3.73 4.73
N PHE A 86 -3.27 -4.32 3.69
CA PHE A 86 -3.54 -3.95 2.29
C PHE A 86 -4.97 -4.28 1.86
N GLN A 87 -5.51 -5.43 2.30
CA GLN A 87 -6.90 -5.79 2.02
C GLN A 87 -7.88 -4.78 2.63
N LEU A 88 -7.63 -4.32 3.85
CA LEU A 88 -8.44 -3.28 4.49
C LEU A 88 -8.23 -1.92 3.82
N ALA A 89 -6.98 -1.55 3.52
CA ALA A 89 -6.65 -0.30 2.85
C ALA A 89 -7.33 -0.17 1.49
N SER A 90 -7.40 -1.25 0.71
CA SER A 90 -8.08 -1.28 -0.61
C SER A 90 -9.59 -1.04 -0.55
N LYS A 91 -10.20 -1.14 0.65
CA LYS A 91 -11.60 -0.75 0.84
C LYS A 91 -11.76 0.77 0.87
N ALA A 92 -10.78 1.48 1.42
CA ALA A 92 -10.76 2.94 1.53
C ALA A 92 -10.10 3.62 0.31
N GLN A 93 -9.06 3.01 -0.26
CA GLN A 93 -8.28 3.57 -1.37
C GLN A 93 -8.60 2.81 -2.66
N LYS A 94 -9.47 3.40 -3.49
CA LYS A 94 -9.86 2.88 -4.81
C LYS A 94 -9.05 3.56 -5.92
N ARG A 95 -8.96 2.90 -7.08
CA ARG A 95 -8.43 3.52 -8.31
C ARG A 95 -9.18 4.83 -8.59
N THR A 96 -8.44 5.90 -8.86
CA THR A 96 -9.02 7.21 -9.18
C THR A 96 -9.21 7.42 -10.67
N VAL A 97 -8.45 6.69 -11.50
CA VAL A 97 -8.49 6.80 -12.96
C VAL A 97 -9.43 5.76 -13.53
N SER A 98 -10.38 6.19 -14.37
CA SER A 98 -11.32 5.33 -15.09
C SER A 98 -10.73 4.79 -16.40
N ASP A 99 -11.27 3.68 -16.92
CA ASP A 99 -10.77 3.06 -18.16
C ASP A 99 -11.00 4.00 -19.37
N VAL A 100 -12.10 4.76 -19.33
CA VAL A 100 -12.44 5.79 -20.32
C VAL A 100 -11.39 6.90 -20.37
N GLU A 101 -10.87 7.33 -19.22
CA GLU A 101 -9.81 8.33 -19.17
C GLU A 101 -8.50 7.77 -19.73
N VAL A 102 -8.16 6.51 -19.45
CA VAL A 102 -6.96 5.87 -20.01
C VAL A 102 -7.04 5.84 -21.54
N GLU A 103 -8.13 5.31 -22.11
CA GLU A 103 -8.33 5.21 -23.56
C GLU A 103 -8.26 6.58 -24.27
N ARG A 104 -8.70 7.66 -23.61
CA ARG A 104 -8.66 9.02 -24.17
C ARG A 104 -7.24 9.53 -24.37
N TYR A 105 -6.29 9.11 -23.54
CA TYR A 105 -4.90 9.57 -23.60
C TYR A 105 -3.95 8.61 -24.32
N GLU A 106 -4.40 7.38 -24.62
CA GLU A 106 -3.64 6.39 -25.41
C GLU A 106 -3.88 6.50 -26.94
N LYS A 107 -4.85 7.32 -27.36
CA LYS A 107 -5.09 7.69 -28.77
C LYS A 107 -4.34 8.96 -29.17
#